data_AF-A0A0E0CEM0-F1
#
_entry.id   AF-A0A0E0CEM0-F1
#
_cell.length_a   1.000
_cell.length_b   1.000
_cell.length_c   1.000
_cell.angle_alpha   90.00
_cell.angle_beta   90.00
_cell.angle_gamma   90.00
#
_symmetry.space_group_name_H-M   'P 1'
#
loop_
_entity.id
_entity.type
_entity.pdbx_description
1 polymer ?
#
loop_
_entity_poly.entity_id
_entity_poly.type
_entity_poly.pdbx_seq_one_letter_code
_entity_poly.pdbx_strand_id
1 'polypeptide(L)' 'MVSPPVYRLHSEQSSRRPMENSVFFRKGEVGDWKNYLTEEMAKKLDAVVEEKLKGSGLTF' A
#
# COMPACT_ATOMS: atom_id res chain seq x y z
N MET A 1 38.84 43.45 2.22
CA MET A 1 37.79 42.84 1.37
C MET A 1 37.62 41.41 1.83
N VAL A 2 36.41 41.07 2.26
CA VAL A 2 36.04 39.93 3.10
C VAL A 2 35.77 38.72 2.20
N SER A 3 36.34 37.55 2.52
CA SER A 3 35.94 36.30 1.85
C SER A 3 34.49 35.96 2.20
N PRO A 4 33.61 35.65 1.22
CA PRO A 4 32.22 35.32 1.52
C PRO A 4 32.09 33.98 2.26
N PRO A 5 31.11 33.84 3.18
CA PRO A 5 30.84 32.57 3.83
C PRO A 5 30.21 31.58 2.84
N VAL A 6 30.67 30.33 2.88
CA VAL A 6 30.10 29.23 2.10
C VAL A 6 28.74 28.88 2.69
N TYR A 7 27.66 29.43 2.15
CA TYR A 7 26.32 28.97 2.45
C TYR A 7 26.15 27.56 1.88
N ARG A 8 26.17 26.56 2.76
CA ARG A 8 25.78 25.19 2.44
C ARG A 8 24.31 25.21 2.00
N LEU A 9 24.07 25.11 0.69
CA LEU A 9 22.74 24.88 0.14
C LEU A 9 22.23 23.55 0.70
N HIS A 10 21.16 23.61 1.49
CA HIS A 10 20.35 22.42 1.72
C HIS A 10 19.69 22.09 0.39
N SER A 11 20.29 21.18 -0.38
CA SER A 11 19.60 20.63 -1.54
C SER A 11 18.38 19.87 -1.03
N GLU A 12 17.18 20.41 -1.26
CA GLU A 12 15.95 19.64 -1.27
C GLU A 12 16.05 18.60 -2.40
N GLN A 13 16.73 17.50 -2.12
CA GLN A 13 16.66 16.33 -2.98
C GLN A 13 15.32 15.66 -2.71
N SER A 14 14.31 16.05 -3.47
CA SER A 14 13.13 15.22 -3.71
C SER A 14 13.63 13.88 -4.24
N SER A 15 13.78 12.93 -3.33
CA SER A 15 14.48 11.68 -3.58
C SER A 15 13.53 10.70 -4.27
N ARG A 16 13.47 10.75 -5.60
CA ARG A 16 13.06 9.59 -6.40
C ARG A 16 14.16 8.53 -6.31
N ARG A 17 14.25 7.85 -5.17
CA ARG A 17 15.10 6.67 -5.03
C ARG A 17 14.55 5.58 -5.96
N PRO A 18 15.38 4.87 -6.74
CA PRO A 18 14.93 3.67 -7.42
C PRO A 18 14.37 2.70 -6.36
N MET A 19 13.07 2.41 -6.41
CA MET A 19 12.47 1.39 -5.56
C MET A 19 12.67 0.04 -6.23
N GLU A 20 13.06 -0.96 -5.45
CA GLU A 20 13.11 -2.34 -5.94
C GLU A 20 11.71 -2.81 -6.34
N ASN A 21 11.62 -3.57 -7.42
CA ASN A 21 10.34 -4.11 -7.90
C ASN A 21 9.61 -4.95 -6.83
N SER A 22 10.36 -5.59 -5.93
CA SER A 22 9.84 -6.35 -4.79
C SER A 22 8.89 -5.55 -3.89
N VAL A 23 9.00 -4.22 -3.88
CA VAL A 23 8.10 -3.32 -3.13
C VAL A 23 6.69 -3.31 -3.74
N PHE A 24 6.57 -3.54 -5.05
CA PHE A 24 5.29 -3.52 -5.76
C PHE A 24 4.68 -4.91 -5.92
N PHE A 25 5.51 -5.95 -6.10
CA PHE A 25 5.04 -7.30 -6.40
C PHE A 25 5.08 -8.19 -5.15
N ARG A 26 3.89 -8.48 -4.60
CA ARG A 26 3.67 -9.52 -3.57
C ARG A 26 3.46 -10.89 -4.25
N LYS A 27 3.14 -11.94 -3.48
CA LYS A 27 2.91 -13.32 -3.96
C LYS A 27 1.94 -13.46 -5.15
N GLY A 28 0.93 -12.59 -5.25
CA GLY A 28 -0.06 -12.65 -6.35
C GLY A 28 -0.99 -13.87 -6.28
N GLU A 29 -1.19 -14.44 -5.09
CA GLU A 29 -1.96 -15.68 -4.90
C GLU A 29 -3.38 -15.39 -4.40
N VAL A 30 -4.36 -16.10 -4.96
CA VAL A 30 -5.74 -16.12 -4.46
C VAL A 30 -5.77 -16.87 -3.13
N GLY A 31 -6.43 -16.28 -2.12
CA GLY A 31 -6.62 -16.91 -0.81
C GLY A 31 -5.52 -16.63 0.22
N ASP A 32 -4.46 -15.89 -0.13
CA ASP A 32 -3.38 -15.53 0.81
C ASP A 32 -3.88 -14.67 2.00
N TRP A 33 -5.09 -14.11 1.92
CA TRP A 33 -5.76 -13.44 3.05
C TRP A 33 -5.90 -14.34 4.28
N LYS A 34 -6.01 -15.67 4.09
CA LYS A 34 -6.13 -16.67 5.18
C LYS A 34 -4.90 -16.70 6.09
N ASN A 35 -3.74 -16.25 5.60
CA ASN A 35 -2.52 -16.18 6.39
C ASN A 35 -2.49 -14.99 7.36
N TYR A 36 -3.41 -14.03 7.20
CA TYR A 36 -3.40 -12.76 7.93
C TYR A 36 -4.70 -12.49 8.70
N LEU A 37 -5.82 -13.04 8.25
CA LEU A 37 -7.13 -12.87 8.89
C LEU A 37 -7.52 -14.11 9.68
N THR A 38 -8.08 -13.90 10.86
CA THR A 38 -8.80 -14.96 11.55
C THR A 38 -10.12 -15.26 10.84
N GLU A 39 -10.70 -16.44 11.07
CA GLU A 39 -11.98 -16.81 10.50
C GLU A 39 -13.11 -15.83 10.87
N GLU A 40 -13.08 -15.30 12.10
CA GLU A 40 -14.08 -14.33 12.55
C GLU A 40 -13.99 -13.02 11.76
N MET A 41 -12.77 -12.53 11.50
CA MET A 41 -12.55 -11.32 10.70
C MET A 41 -13.01 -11.52 9.25
N ALA A 42 -12.70 -12.67 8.67
CA ALA A 42 -13.14 -13.01 7.32
C ALA A 42 -14.68 -13.04 7.22
N LYS A 43 -15.35 -13.73 8.15
CA LYS A 43 -16.82 -13.79 8.20
C LYS A 43 -17.47 -12.41 8.33
N LYS A 44 -16.88 -11.52 9.15
CA LYS A 44 -17.37 -10.13 9.26
C LYS A 44 -17.23 -9.38 7.93
N LEU A 45 -16.11 -9.56 7.22
CA LEU A 45 -15.90 -8.93 5.93
C LEU A 45 -16.86 -9.48 4.87
N ASP A 46 -17.07 -10.80 4.83
CA ASP A 46 -18.01 -11.46 3.92
C ASP A 46 -19.42 -10.89 4.10
N ALA A 47 -19.89 -10.76 5.35
CA ALA A 47 -21.20 -10.18 5.65
C ALA A 47 -21.33 -8.71 5.18
N VAL A 48 -20.29 -7.90 5.34
CA VAL A 48 -20.28 -6.52 4.86
C VAL A 48 -20.31 -6.46 3.34
N VAL A 49 -19.53 -7.30 2.66
CA VAL A 49 -19.49 -7.35 1.18
C VAL A 49 -20.85 -7.77 0.65
N GLU A 50 -21.46 -8.82 1.20
CA GLU A 50 -22.81 -9.26 0.83
C GLU A 50 -23.83 -8.14 1.00
N GLU A 51 -23.84 -7.45 2.15
CA GLU A 51 -24.78 -6.36 2.41
C GLU A 51 -24.62 -5.21 1.41
N LYS A 52 -23.39 -4.78 1.14
CA LYS A 52 -23.12 -3.60 0.29
C LYS A 52 -23.23 -3.89 -1.20
N LEU A 53 -22.95 -5.12 -1.62
CA LEU A 53 -23.03 -5.52 -3.03
C LEU A 53 -24.38 -6.15 -3.38
N LYS A 54 -25.27 -6.37 -2.41
CA LYS A 54 -26.62 -6.87 -2.66
C LYS A 54 -27.33 -6.00 -3.70
N GLY A 55 -27.80 -6.65 -4.77
CA GLY A 55 -28.52 -5.99 -5.87
C GLY A 55 -27.62 -5.28 -6.90
N SER A 56 -26.29 -5.32 -6.73
CA SER A 56 -25.35 -4.79 -7.75
C SER A 56 -25.19 -5.71 -8.98
N GLY A 57 -25.59 -6.99 -8.86
CA GLY A 57 -25.38 -8.01 -9.89
C GLY A 57 -23.97 -8.61 -9.89
N LEU A 58 -23.08 -8.17 -8.99
CA LEU A 58 -21.73 -8.73 -8.83
C LEU A 58 -21.77 -10.06 -8.06
N THR A 59 -20.96 -11.03 -8.51
CA THR A 59 -20.76 -12.35 -7.89
C THR A 59 -19.27 -12.67 -7.86
N PHE A 60 -18.80 -13.32 -6.80
CA PHE A 60 -17.38 -13.63 -6.55
C PHE A 60 -17.23 -15.04 -5.97
#